data_AF-A0A2W7PPY0-F1
#
_entry.id   AF-A0A2W7PPY0-F1
#
_cell.length_a   1.000
_cell.length_b   1.000
_cell.length_c   1.000
_cell.angle_alpha   90.00
_cell.angle_beta   90.00
_cell.angle_gamma   90.00
#
_symmetry.space_group_name_H-M   'P 1'
#
loop_
_entity.id
_entity.type
_entity.pdbx_description
1 polymer ?
#
loop_
_entity_poly.entity_id
_entity_poly.type
_entity_poly.pdbx_seq_one_letter_code
_entity_poly.pdbx_strand_id
1 'polypeptide(L)' 'MLYLQAMSKDTVFPVKKLVNLTEDQAKRISDFRFEKRLASENEAIRVLIRLGLDASAEKGDLAD' A
#
# COMPACT_ATOMS: atom_id res chain seq x y z
N MET A 1 0.07 41.70 -8.79
CA MET A 1 -0.88 40.57 -8.97
C MET A 1 -0.15 39.29 -8.65
N LEU A 2 -0.21 38.84 -7.39
CA LEU A 2 0.39 37.57 -6.96
C LEU A 2 -0.59 36.45 -7.29
N TYR A 3 -0.22 35.59 -8.25
CA TYR A 3 -0.97 34.38 -8.55
C TYR A 3 -0.66 33.34 -7.46
N LEU A 4 -1.61 33.14 -6.54
CA LEU A 4 -1.63 31.96 -5.68
C LEU A 4 -1.83 30.73 -6.57
N GLN A 5 -0.76 29.97 -6.83
CA GLN A 5 -0.89 28.59 -7.29
C GLN A 5 -1.64 27.81 -6.20
N ALA A 6 -2.96 27.65 -6.39
CA ALA A 6 -3.71 26.65 -5.68
C ALA A 6 -3.15 25.30 -6.10
N MET A 7 -2.25 24.73 -5.30
CA MET A 7 -1.92 23.31 -5.36
C MET A 7 -3.25 22.57 -5.17
N SER A 8 -3.84 22.07 -6.27
CA SER A 8 -4.93 21.12 -6.20
C SER A 8 -4.38 19.94 -5.41
N LYS A 9 -4.71 19.87 -4.12
CA LYS A 9 -4.54 18.62 -3.37
C LYS A 9 -5.37 17.62 -4.15
N ASP A 10 -4.71 16.76 -4.92
CA ASP A 10 -5.37 15.61 -5.52
C ASP A 10 -6.16 14.97 -4.40
N THR A 11 -7.48 15.05 -4.49
CA THR A 11 -8.35 14.36 -3.57
C THR A 11 -8.17 12.90 -3.91
N VAL A 12 -7.20 12.25 -3.26
CA VAL A 12 -6.94 10.82 -3.35
C VAL A 12 -8.09 10.13 -2.64
N PHE A 13 -9.25 10.10 -3.30
CA PHE A 13 -10.37 9.32 -2.82
C PHE A 13 -9.89 7.86 -2.76
N PRO A 14 -10.04 7.18 -1.60
CA PRO A 14 -9.63 5.80 -1.50
C PRO A 14 -10.45 4.96 -2.49
N VAL A 15 -9.77 4.40 -3.50
CA VAL A 15 -10.39 3.49 -4.45
C VAL A 15 -10.58 2.14 -3.76
N LYS A 16 -11.82 1.66 -3.71
CA LYS A 16 -12.13 0.30 -3.25
C LYS A 16 -11.82 -0.69 -4.37
N LYS A 17 -11.03 -1.71 -4.08
CA LYS A 17 -10.77 -2.83 -4.97
C LYS A 17 -11.14 -4.12 -4.25
N LEU A 18 -11.97 -4.94 -4.89
CA LEU A 18 -12.25 -6.30 -4.43
C LEU A 18 -11.20 -7.23 -5.02
N VAL A 19 -10.54 -8.01 -4.17
CA VAL A 19 -9.56 -9.01 -4.59
C VAL A 19 -9.91 -10.32 -3.89
N ASN A 20 -10.06 -11.39 -4.66
CA ASN A 20 -10.20 -12.72 -4.09
C ASN A 20 -8.82 -13.21 -3.65
N LEU A 21 -8.70 -13.57 -2.38
CA LEU A 21 -7.48 -14.09 -1.79
C LEU A 21 -7.66 -15.58 -1.48
N THR A 22 -6.57 -16.33 -1.52
CA THR A 22 -6.56 -17.68 -0.95
C THR A 22 -6.63 -17.59 0.58
N GLU A 23 -7.03 -18.69 1.24
CA GLU A 23 -7.06 -18.76 2.70
C GLU A 23 -5.69 -18.52 3.33
N ASP A 24 -4.62 -19.07 2.72
CA ASP A 24 -3.24 -18.83 3.15
C ASP A 24 -2.86 -17.35 3.07
N GLN A 25 -3.19 -16.67 1.95
CA GLN A 25 -2.92 -15.25 1.79
C GLN A 25 -3.65 -14.42 2.85
N ALA A 26 -4.93 -14.70 3.08
CA ALA A 26 -5.72 -14.01 4.10
C ALA A 26 -5.15 -14.22 5.51
N LYS A 27 -4.73 -15.46 5.83
CA LYS A 27 -4.09 -15.77 7.11
C LYS A 27 -2.79 -14.99 7.29
N ARG A 28 -1.92 -14.98 6.28
CA ARG A 28 -0.62 -14.26 6.33
C ARG A 28 -0.81 -12.76 6.52
N ILE A 29 -1.81 -12.16 5.88
CA ILE A 29 -2.15 -10.74 6.08
C ILE A 29 -2.61 -10.49 7.52
N SER A 30 -3.45 -11.36 8.06
CA SER A 30 -3.93 -11.28 9.44
C SER A 30 -2.79 -11.39 10.44
N ASP A 31 -1.93 -12.41 10.31
CA ASP A 31 -0.76 -12.62 11.16
C ASP A 31 0.16 -11.38 11.15
N PHE A 32 0.46 -10.86 9.95
CA PHE A 32 1.26 -9.64 9.79
C PHE A 32 0.64 -8.43 10.47
N ARG A 33 -0.69 -8.26 10.36
CA ARG A 33 -1.41 -7.17 11.04
C ARG A 33 -1.20 -7.22 12.55
N PHE A 34 -1.34 -8.41 13.15
CA PHE A 34 -1.17 -8.60 14.59
C PHE A 34 0.28 -8.37 15.02
N GLU A 35 1.23 -8.94 14.29
CA GLU A 35 2.67 -8.78 14.58
C GLU A 35 3.10 -7.30 14.57
N LYS A 36 2.64 -6.55 13.55
CA LYS A 36 2.95 -5.12 13.39
C LYS A 36 1.99 -4.19 14.15
N ARG A 37 1.03 -4.74 14.89
CA ARG A 37 0.02 -4.02 15.68
C ARG A 37 -0.73 -2.95 14.87
N LEU A 38 -1.08 -3.29 13.63
CA LEU A 38 -1.79 -2.39 12.72
C LEU A 38 -3.29 -2.37 13.04
N ALA A 39 -3.93 -1.22 12.83
CA ALA A 39 -5.30 -1.00 13.27
C ALA A 39 -6.34 -1.71 12.40
N SER A 40 -6.00 -2.04 11.14
CA SER A 40 -6.93 -2.69 10.22
C SER A 40 -6.23 -3.58 9.20
N GLU A 41 -7.00 -4.51 8.61
CA GLU A 41 -6.52 -5.36 7.52
C GLU A 41 -6.19 -4.55 6.27
N ASN A 42 -6.98 -3.52 5.96
CA ASN A 42 -6.70 -2.61 4.85
C ASN A 42 -5.37 -1.87 5.03
N GLU A 43 -4.99 -1.55 6.27
CA GLU A 43 -3.69 -0.95 6.56
C GLU A 43 -2.56 -1.95 6.34
N ALA A 44 -2.71 -3.18 6.83
CA ALA A 44 -1.75 -4.26 6.58
C ALA A 44 -1.53 -4.51 5.09
N ILE A 45 -2.60 -4.58 4.30
CA ILE A 45 -2.54 -4.76 2.85
C ILE A 45 -1.77 -3.61 2.18
N ARG A 46 -2.04 -2.35 2.55
CA ARG A 46 -1.32 -1.20 1.99
C ARG A 46 0.18 -1.23 2.31
N VAL A 47 0.55 -1.61 3.52
CA VAL A 47 1.96 -1.75 3.92
C VAL A 47 2.63 -2.88 3.15
N LEU A 48 1.98 -4.04 3.05
CA LEU A 48 2.52 -5.19 2.30
C LEU A 48 2.70 -4.86 0.81
N ILE A 49 1.74 -4.15 0.19
CA ILE A 49 1.88 -3.69 -1.20
C ILE A 49 3.08 -2.77 -1.34
N ARG A 50 3.24 -1.79 -0.44
CA ARG A 50 4.40 -0.87 -0.48
C ARG A 50 5.72 -1.64 -0.40
N LEU A 51 5.87 -2.51 0.60
CA LEU A 51 7.09 -3.32 0.78
C LEU A 51 7.39 -4.20 -0.43
N GLY A 52 6.35 -4.78 -1.05
CA GLY A 52 6.51 -5.60 -2.26
C GLY A 52 6.94 -4.79 -3.48
N LEU A 53 6.43 -3.57 -3.63
CA LEU A 53 6.81 -2.67 -4.72
C LEU A 53 8.24 -2.14 -4.53
N ASP A 54 8.58 -1.69 -3.32
CA ASP A 54 9.92 -1.18 -2.99
C ASP A 54 10.98 -2.27 -3.23
N ALA A 55 10.75 -3.49 -2.75
CA ALA A 55 11.66 -4.61 -2.97
C ALA A 55 11.77 -5.05 -4.45
N SER A 56 10.75 -4.76 -5.26
CA SER A 56 10.78 -5.03 -6.70
C SER A 56 11.56 -3.96 -7.46
N ALA A 57 11.47 -2.70 -7.03
CA ALA A 57 12.22 -1.58 -7.61
C ALA A 57 13.73 -1.75 -7.34
N GLU A 58 14.12 -2.08 -6.10
CA GLU A 58 15.53 -2.32 -5.74
C GLU A 58 16.16 -3.45 -6.56
N LYS A 59 15.38 -4.49 -6.91
CA LYS A 59 15.85 -5.56 -7.79
C LYS A 59 15.99 -5.15 -9.25
N GLY A 60 15.21 -4.19 -9.72
CA GLY A 60 15.34 -3.61 -11.06
C GLY A 60 16.62 -2.79 -11.18
N ASP A 61 16.92 -1.96 -10.18
CA ASP A 61 18.10 -1.08 -10.16
C ASP A 61 19.44 -1.82 -10.00
N LEU A 62 19.42 -3.09 -9.56
CA LEU A 62 20.59 -3.97 -9.47
C LEU A 62 20.84 -4.77 -10.78
N ALA A 63 19.90 -4.73 -11.72
CA ALA A 63 19.93 -5.49 -12.97
C ALA A 63 20.21 -4.62 -14.22
N ASP A 64 20.24 -3.29 -14.08
CA ASP A 64 20.72 -2.30 -15.06
C ASP A 64 22.14 -1.80 -14.72
#